data_AF-A0A3B9J559-F1
#
_entry.id   AF-A0A3B9J559-F1
#
_cell.length_a   1.000
_cell.length_b   1.000
_cell.length_c   1.000
_cell.angle_alpha   90.00
_cell.angle_beta   90.00
_cell.angle_gamma   90.00
#
_symmetry.space_group_name_H-M   'P 1'
#
loop_
_entity.id
_entity.type
_entity.pdbx_description
1 polymer ?
#
loop_
_entity_poly.entity_id
_entity_poly.type
_entity_poly.pdbx_seq_one_letter_code
_entity_poly.pdbx_strand_id
1 'polypeptide(L)'
;EVRFTDRLFKFHAKYANEYRGESTPSFDATLLYNMVTGDVGDPAILPLNAVKWHTEPRDIAVLVGSQSTSQFVAQLYHFGSDERSLTATFYRLNSGQYDWQLSCEGQSTIEGQHDIQSAFSLTLPSQKHCTLTLSAVQ
;
A
#
# COMPACT_ATOMS: atom_id res chain seq x y z
N GLU A 1 8.77 -35.04 -0.73
CA GLU A 1 10.14 -35.01 -0.19
C GLU A 1 10.62 -33.55 -0.10
N VAL A 2 10.11 -32.77 0.85
CA VAL A 2 10.44 -31.32 1.01
C VAL A 2 10.76 -30.96 2.47
N ARG A 3 10.41 -31.84 3.41
CA ARG A 3 10.58 -31.61 4.86
C ARG A 3 12.03 -31.68 5.34
N PHE A 4 12.96 -32.18 4.51
CA PHE A 4 14.37 -32.30 4.89
C PHE A 4 15.14 -30.98 4.65
N THR A 5 14.83 -30.26 3.57
CA THR A 5 15.47 -28.99 3.21
C THR A 5 15.14 -27.88 4.21
N ASP A 6 13.91 -27.87 4.72
CA ASP A 6 13.44 -26.98 5.78
C ASP A 6 14.27 -27.05 7.07
N ARG A 7 14.78 -28.25 7.41
CA ARG A 7 15.60 -28.45 8.62
C ARG A 7 16.99 -27.85 8.47
N LEU A 8 17.56 -27.85 7.26
CA LEU A 8 18.86 -27.23 6.99
C LEU A 8 18.78 -25.71 7.17
N PHE A 9 17.73 -25.07 6.66
CA PHE A 9 17.55 -23.62 6.83
C PHE A 9 17.24 -23.22 8.28
N LYS A 10 16.39 -24.00 8.96
CA LYS A 10 16.02 -23.73 10.37
C LYS A 10 17.16 -23.97 11.34
N PHE A 11 18.12 -24.86 11.03
CA PHE A 11 19.27 -25.12 11.88
C PHE A 11 20.14 -23.87 12.08
N HIS A 12 20.40 -23.12 11.01
CA HIS A 12 21.23 -21.92 11.08
C HIS A 12 20.57 -20.82 11.91
N ALA A 13 19.28 -20.56 11.66
CA ALA A 13 18.54 -19.51 12.36
C ALA A 13 18.31 -19.83 13.85
N LYS A 14 18.09 -21.10 14.21
CA LYS A 14 17.72 -21.49 15.58
C LYS A 14 18.87 -21.96 16.46
N TYR A 15 19.91 -22.55 15.88
CA TYR A 15 20.98 -23.18 16.65
C TYR A 15 22.36 -22.61 16.31
N ALA A 16 22.68 -22.36 15.03
CA ALA A 16 24.04 -21.92 14.67
C ALA A 16 24.41 -20.52 15.21
N ASN A 17 23.41 -19.63 15.38
CA ASN A 17 23.61 -18.32 16.00
C ASN A 17 23.95 -18.39 17.50
N GLU A 18 23.65 -19.49 18.20
CA GLU A 18 24.02 -19.67 19.61
C GLU A 18 25.53 -19.96 19.78
N TYR A 19 26.19 -20.45 18.73
CA TYR A 19 27.60 -20.85 18.75
C TYR A 19 28.52 -19.91 17.96
N ARG A 20 27.99 -18.82 17.40
CA ARG A 20 28.75 -17.85 16.60
C ARG A 20 28.70 -16.45 17.22
N GLY A 21 29.83 -15.75 17.18
CA GLY A 21 29.96 -14.40 17.75
C GLY A 21 29.22 -13.31 16.98
N GLU A 22 28.91 -13.55 15.70
CA GLU A 22 28.09 -12.67 14.87
C GLU A 22 26.91 -13.45 14.27
N SER A 23 25.72 -12.86 14.33
CA SER A 23 24.49 -13.47 13.82
C SER A 23 24.52 -13.52 12.29
N THR A 24 24.32 -14.70 11.72
CA THR A 24 24.14 -14.83 10.27
C THR A 24 22.80 -14.24 9.83
N PRO A 25 22.74 -13.56 8.66
CA PRO A 25 21.49 -13.04 8.14
C PRO A 25 20.49 -14.18 7.95
N SER A 26 19.26 -13.98 8.44
CA SER A 26 18.20 -14.96 8.29
C SER A 26 17.68 -14.96 6.85
N PHE A 27 17.39 -16.16 6.34
CA PHE A 27 16.77 -16.37 5.04
C PHE A 27 15.30 -16.73 5.25
N ASP A 28 14.38 -16.03 4.56
CA ASP A 28 12.96 -16.32 4.60
C ASP A 28 12.59 -17.40 3.57
N ALA A 29 12.63 -18.65 4.01
CA ALA A 29 12.29 -19.80 3.18
C ALA A 29 10.80 -19.83 2.79
N THR A 30 9.91 -19.22 3.59
CA THR A 30 8.48 -19.15 3.31
C THR A 30 8.23 -18.21 2.13
N LEU A 31 8.89 -17.05 2.12
CA LEU A 31 8.83 -16.11 1.01
C LEU A 31 9.35 -16.74 -0.29
N LEU A 32 10.49 -17.44 -0.24
CA LEU A 32 11.05 -18.12 -1.41
C LEU A 32 10.10 -19.21 -1.93
N TYR A 33 9.52 -20.02 -1.03
CA TYR A 33 8.54 -21.04 -1.40
C TYR A 33 7.33 -20.42 -2.09
N ASN A 34 6.71 -19.38 -1.51
CA ASN A 34 5.54 -18.70 -2.07
C ASN A 34 5.82 -18.11 -3.46
N MET A 35 7.01 -17.54 -3.67
CA MET A 35 7.41 -17.01 -4.98
C MET A 35 7.58 -18.09 -6.05
N VAL A 36 8.07 -19.28 -5.67
CA VAL A 36 8.35 -20.38 -6.62
C VAL A 36 7.09 -21.19 -6.95
N THR A 37 6.20 -21.38 -5.98
CA THR A 37 5.01 -22.23 -6.16
C THR A 37 3.75 -21.45 -6.52
N GLY A 38 3.74 -20.13 -6.32
CA GLY A 38 2.51 -19.32 -6.39
C GLY A 38 1.53 -19.65 -5.25
N ASP A 39 1.97 -20.43 -4.26
CA ASP A 39 1.22 -20.71 -3.05
C ASP A 39 1.19 -19.43 -2.21
N VAL A 40 0.00 -18.86 -2.05
CA VAL A 40 -0.20 -17.62 -1.29
C VAL A 40 0.09 -17.78 0.20
N GLY A 41 0.22 -19.01 0.71
CA GLY A 41 0.59 -19.27 2.09
C GLY A 41 -0.40 -18.67 3.09
N ASP A 42 0.13 -17.99 4.12
CA ASP A 42 -0.61 -17.41 5.25
C ASP A 42 -1.70 -16.41 4.77
N PRO A 43 -2.97 -16.56 5.19
CA PRO A 43 -4.04 -15.61 4.86
C PRO A 43 -3.80 -14.17 5.36
N ALA A 44 -2.85 -13.94 6.27
CA ALA A 44 -2.36 -12.60 6.62
C ALA A 44 -1.48 -11.97 5.50
N ILE A 45 -1.02 -12.78 4.54
CA ILE A 45 -0.29 -12.39 3.33
C ILE A 45 -1.25 -12.40 2.12
N LEU A 46 -2.57 -12.30 2.32
CA LEU A 46 -3.42 -11.80 1.25
C LEU A 46 -3.02 -10.34 1.00
N PRO A 47 -2.53 -9.96 -0.19
CA PRO A 47 -2.29 -8.56 -0.50
C PRO A 47 -3.66 -7.88 -0.59
N LEU A 48 -4.17 -7.43 0.54
CA LEU A 48 -5.30 -6.54 0.60
C LEU A 48 -4.84 -5.24 -0.05
N ASN A 49 -5.44 -4.93 -1.21
CA ASN A 49 -5.23 -3.67 -1.90
C ASN A 49 -5.36 -2.53 -0.89
N ALA A 50 -4.39 -1.62 -0.80
CA ALA A 50 -4.50 -0.47 0.10
C ALA A 50 -5.72 0.40 -0.24
N VAL A 51 -6.08 0.44 -1.52
CA VAL A 51 -7.14 1.24 -2.10
C VAL A 51 -7.76 0.53 -3.30
N LYS A 52 -9.06 0.70 -3.49
CA LYS A 52 -9.77 0.41 -4.74
C LYS A 52 -10.24 1.71 -5.35
N TRP A 53 -9.76 2.00 -6.55
CA TRP A 53 -10.24 3.11 -7.37
C TRP A 53 -11.48 2.65 -8.13
N HIS A 54 -12.56 3.42 -8.06
CA HIS A 54 -13.82 3.17 -8.79
C HIS A 54 -13.89 3.92 -10.13
N THR A 55 -12.88 4.74 -10.41
CA THR A 55 -12.73 5.50 -11.64
C THR A 55 -12.20 4.60 -12.76
N GLU A 56 -12.71 4.76 -13.99
CA GLU A 56 -12.21 3.97 -15.13
C GLU A 56 -10.70 4.17 -15.32
N PRO A 57 -9.93 3.11 -15.59
CA PRO A 57 -8.46 3.15 -15.69
C PRO A 57 -7.94 3.82 -16.97
N ARG A 58 -8.80 4.49 -17.75
CA ARG A 58 -8.40 5.26 -18.93
C ARG A 58 -7.89 6.62 -18.52
N ASP A 59 -6.83 7.09 -19.19
CA ASP A 59 -6.29 8.44 -19.02
C ASP A 59 -5.97 8.82 -17.57
N ILE A 60 -5.55 7.86 -16.75
CA ILE A 60 -5.13 8.11 -15.37
C ILE A 60 -3.90 7.29 -15.02
N ALA A 61 -2.96 7.92 -14.32
CA ALA A 61 -1.86 7.24 -13.65
C ALA A 61 -1.98 7.44 -12.14
N VAL A 62 -1.75 6.37 -11.40
CA VAL A 62 -1.78 6.38 -9.95
C VAL A 62 -0.58 5.60 -9.43
N LEU A 63 0.17 6.22 -8.52
CA LEU A 63 1.25 5.58 -7.79
C LEU A 63 0.96 5.68 -6.29
N VAL A 64 0.64 4.56 -5.66
CA VAL A 64 0.48 4.49 -4.21
C VAL A 64 1.86 4.47 -3.57
N GLY A 65 2.12 5.43 -2.68
CA GLY A 65 3.36 5.55 -1.94
C GLY A 65 3.24 4.92 -0.54
N SER A 66 3.24 5.77 0.49
CA SER A 66 3.10 5.32 1.88
C SER A 66 1.66 4.86 2.16
N GLN A 67 1.54 3.75 2.88
CA GLN A 67 0.25 3.19 3.24
C GLN A 67 0.38 2.40 4.55
N SER A 68 -0.42 2.77 5.55
CA SER A 68 -0.46 2.19 6.88
C SER A 68 -1.91 2.09 7.36
N THR A 69 -2.13 1.81 8.65
CA THR A 69 -3.47 1.82 9.26
C THR A 69 -3.96 3.21 9.64
N SER A 70 -3.11 4.24 9.56
CA SER A 70 -3.40 5.62 9.96
C SER A 70 -2.98 6.67 8.93
N GLN A 71 -2.34 6.26 7.83
CA GLN A 71 -1.85 7.16 6.79
C GLN A 71 -1.97 6.52 5.42
N PHE A 72 -2.31 7.32 4.42
CA PHE A 72 -2.28 6.96 3.01
C PHE A 72 -1.70 8.10 2.17
N VAL A 73 -0.82 7.79 1.23
CA VAL A 73 -0.25 8.74 0.28
C VAL A 73 -0.28 8.15 -1.12
N ALA A 74 -0.79 8.90 -2.09
CA ALA A 74 -0.75 8.53 -3.49
C ALA A 74 -0.43 9.73 -4.38
N GLN A 75 0.28 9.47 -5.47
CA GLN A 75 0.46 10.41 -6.57
C GLN A 75 -0.55 10.08 -7.67
N LEU A 76 -1.21 11.11 -8.18
CA LEU A 76 -2.31 11.05 -9.11
C LEU A 76 -2.00 11.94 -10.31
N TYR A 77 -2.28 11.46 -11.51
CA TYR A 77 -2.18 12.25 -12.73
C TYR A 77 -3.31 11.88 -13.68
N HIS A 78 -4.07 12.87 -14.15
CA HIS A 78 -5.10 12.68 -15.18
C HIS A 78 -4.61 13.21 -16.54
N PHE A 79 -4.59 12.37 -17.56
CA PHE A 79 -4.12 12.73 -18.91
C PHE A 79 -5.20 13.40 -19.78
N GLY A 80 -6.47 13.38 -19.36
CA GLY A 80 -7.58 13.97 -20.11
C GLY A 80 -7.53 15.50 -20.14
N SER A 81 -8.32 16.09 -21.03
CA SER A 81 -8.43 17.54 -21.22
C SER A 81 -9.29 18.23 -20.16
N ASP A 82 -10.27 17.52 -19.62
CA ASP A 82 -11.26 18.05 -18.69
C ASP A 82 -10.99 17.58 -17.26
N GLU A 83 -11.58 18.28 -16.29
CA GLU A 83 -11.55 17.83 -14.90
C GLU A 83 -12.30 16.51 -14.73
N ARG A 84 -11.86 15.69 -13.78
CA ARG A 84 -12.41 14.36 -13.58
C ARG A 84 -12.68 14.06 -12.12
N SER A 85 -13.85 13.53 -11.82
CA SER A 85 -14.14 12.99 -10.50
C SER A 85 -13.44 11.65 -10.30
N LEU A 86 -12.67 11.56 -9.21
CA LEU A 86 -12.00 10.36 -8.76
C LEU A 86 -12.65 9.86 -7.48
N THR A 87 -13.05 8.59 -7.46
CA THR A 87 -13.67 7.94 -6.31
C THR A 87 -12.86 6.72 -5.86
N ALA A 88 -12.68 6.57 -4.56
CA ALA A 88 -11.84 5.54 -3.96
C ALA A 88 -12.45 4.94 -2.68
N THR A 89 -12.11 3.69 -2.40
CA THR A 89 -12.33 3.04 -1.10
C THR A 89 -11.00 2.59 -0.54
N PHE A 90 -10.70 2.96 0.71
CA PHE A 90 -9.46 2.58 1.40
C PHE A 90 -9.72 1.37 2.29
N TYR A 91 -8.93 0.30 2.13
CA TYR A 91 -9.12 -0.94 2.90
C TYR A 91 -8.13 -1.10 4.05
N ARG A 92 -7.03 -0.35 4.04
CA ARG A 92 -5.99 -0.44 5.07
C ARG A 92 -6.14 0.55 6.21
N LEU A 93 -6.81 1.67 5.97
CA LEU A 93 -7.06 2.68 6.99
C LEU A 93 -8.09 2.17 8.00
N ASN A 94 -7.84 2.40 9.28
CA ASN A 94 -8.83 2.12 10.32
C ASN A 94 -10.03 3.04 10.14
N SER A 95 -11.22 2.58 10.52
CA SER A 95 -12.43 3.42 10.55
C SER A 95 -12.23 4.64 11.45
N GLY A 96 -12.62 5.81 10.97
CA GLY A 96 -12.49 7.07 11.71
C GLY A 96 -12.42 8.28 10.78
N GLN A 97 -12.24 9.45 11.39
CA GLN A 97 -12.05 10.71 10.69
C GLN A 97 -10.59 10.91 10.31
N TYR A 98 -10.37 11.34 9.08
CA TYR A 98 -9.04 11.63 8.53
C TYR A 98 -9.04 13.03 7.93
N ASP A 99 -7.97 13.77 8.21
CA ASP A 99 -7.64 14.97 7.45
C ASP A 99 -7.04 14.52 6.13
N TRP A 100 -7.55 15.08 5.02
CA TRP A 100 -7.02 14.83 3.70
C TRP A 100 -6.54 16.13 3.06
N GLN A 101 -5.51 16.01 2.24
CA GLN A 101 -4.93 17.11 1.48
C GLN A 101 -4.63 16.65 0.06
N LEU A 102 -5.01 17.47 -0.91
CA LEU A 102 -4.68 17.30 -2.32
C LEU A 102 -3.84 18.50 -2.76
N SER A 103 -2.55 18.26 -3.04
CA SER A 103 -1.65 19.28 -3.56
C SER A 103 -1.37 18.99 -5.03
N CYS A 104 -1.76 19.90 -5.93
CA CYS A 104 -1.53 19.78 -7.36
C CYS A 104 -0.53 20.83 -7.84
N GLU A 105 0.32 20.49 -8.80
CA GLU A 105 1.31 21.42 -9.36
C GLU A 105 0.64 22.71 -9.89
N GLY A 106 1.09 23.85 -9.37
CA GLY A 106 0.58 25.17 -9.77
C GLY A 106 -0.86 25.46 -9.32
N GLN A 107 -1.39 24.75 -8.32
CA GLN A 107 -2.68 25.03 -7.68
C GLN A 107 -2.56 25.10 -6.17
N SER A 108 -3.52 25.78 -5.53
CA SER A 108 -3.64 25.78 -4.07
C SER A 108 -3.99 24.38 -3.58
N THR A 109 -3.37 23.97 -2.46
CA THR A 109 -3.74 22.74 -1.77
C THR A 109 -5.20 22.80 -1.35
N ILE A 110 -5.93 21.73 -1.63
CA ILE A 110 -7.33 21.53 -1.20
C ILE A 110 -7.29 20.59 -0.02
N GLU A 111 -8.02 20.93 1.05
CA GLU A 111 -7.99 20.17 2.29
C GLU A 111 -9.42 19.93 2.80
N GLY A 112 -9.60 18.88 3.59
CA GLY A 112 -10.88 18.59 4.22
C GLY A 112 -10.80 17.40 5.16
N GLN A 113 -11.96 17.02 5.69
CA GLN A 113 -12.11 15.83 6.52
C GLN A 113 -12.96 14.79 5.82
N HIS A 114 -12.62 13.52 6.02
CA HIS A 114 -13.37 12.40 5.46
C HIS A 114 -13.47 11.24 6.44
N ASP A 115 -14.65 10.64 6.50
CA ASP A 115 -14.90 9.39 7.22
C ASP A 115 -14.64 8.19 6.30
N ILE A 116 -13.64 7.39 6.66
CA ILE A 116 -13.21 6.20 5.91
C ILE A 116 -14.29 5.11 5.79
N GLN A 117 -15.39 5.18 6.56
CA GLN A 117 -16.53 4.28 6.37
C GLN A 117 -17.25 4.50 5.03
N SER A 118 -17.05 5.65 4.38
CA SER A 118 -17.71 6.03 3.12
C SER A 118 -16.72 6.13 1.95
N ALA A 119 -17.22 6.01 0.72
CA ALA A 119 -16.41 6.20 -0.48
C ALA A 119 -15.89 7.65 -0.54
N PHE A 120 -14.57 7.78 -0.70
CA PHE A 120 -13.91 9.07 -0.84
C PHE A 120 -14.02 9.55 -2.28
N SER A 121 -14.36 10.82 -2.48
CA SER A 121 -14.45 11.42 -3.81
C SER A 121 -13.75 12.77 -3.84
N LEU A 122 -12.99 13.02 -4.90
CA LEU A 122 -12.36 14.31 -5.18
C LEU A 122 -12.43 14.62 -6.68
N THR A 123 -12.12 15.86 -7.05
CA THR A 123 -11.97 16.25 -8.45
C THR A 123 -10.49 16.44 -8.76
N LEU A 124 -10.01 15.74 -9.79
CA LEU A 124 -8.66 15.93 -10.31
C LEU A 124 -8.68 16.93 -11.48
N PRO A 125 -7.78 17.91 -11.47
CA PRO A 125 -7.55 18.77 -12.63
C PRO A 125 -6.92 17.99 -13.79
N SER A 126 -7.13 18.48 -15.02
CA SER A 126 -6.50 17.92 -16.22
C SER A 126 -5.00 18.19 -16.26
N GLN A 127 -4.23 17.18 -16.65
CA GLN A 127 -2.80 17.25 -16.99
C GLN A 127 -1.89 17.80 -15.89
N LYS A 128 -2.27 17.62 -14.62
CA LYS A 128 -1.47 18.03 -13.46
C LYS A 128 -1.13 16.84 -12.58
N HIS A 129 0.10 16.86 -12.07
CA HIS A 129 0.50 15.95 -11.01
C HIS A 129 -0.07 16.44 -9.69
N CYS A 130 -0.73 15.53 -8.98
CA CYS A 130 -1.31 15.79 -7.68
C CYS A 130 -0.84 14.75 -6.67
N THR A 131 -0.59 15.18 -5.44
CA THR A 131 -0.31 14.29 -4.30
C THR A 131 -1.49 14.34 -3.35
N LEU A 132 -2.11 13.17 -3.14
CA LEU A 132 -3.16 12.96 -2.16
C LEU A 132 -2.54 12.38 -0.89
N THR A 133 -2.80 13.03 0.24
CA THR A 133 -2.40 12.57 1.57
C THR A 133 -3.64 12.45 2.45
N LEU A 134 -3.77 11.35 3.19
CA LEU A 134 -4.74 11.18 4.27
C LEU A 134 -3.98 10.82 5.56
N SER A 135 -4.34 11.47 6.67
CA SER A 135 -3.78 11.21 8.00
C SER A 135 -4.89 11.20 9.05
N ALA A 136 -4.84 10.24 9.97
CA ALA A 136 -5.81 10.16 11.06
C ALA A 136 -5.79 11.43 11.93
N VAL A 137 -6.97 11.95 12.26
CA VAL A 137 -7.11 13.05 13.22
C VAL A 137 -6.70 12.52 14.60
N GLN A 138 -5.71 13.16 15.25
CA GLN A 138 -5.26 12.80 16.61
C GLN A 138 -6.28 13.19 17.68
#